data_AF-A0A434CL70-F1
#
_entry.id   AF-A0A434CL70-F1
#
_cell.length_a   1.000
_cell.length_b   1.000
_cell.length_c   1.000
_cell.angle_alpha   90.00
_cell.angle_beta   90.00
_cell.angle_gamma   90.00
#
_symmetry.space_group_name_H-M   'P 1'
#
loop_
_entity.id
_entity.type
_entity.pdbx_description
1 polymer ?
#
loop_
_entity_poly.entity_id
_entity_poly.type
_entity_poly.pdbx_seq_one_letter_code
_entity_poly.pdbx_strand_id
1 'polypeptide(L)' 'MDPLCYSGLPLEEQRAAFLAIVLADPLLRDALAGARTLDLPDWLVVSGALYNSVWNHLTGKPSGYGIRDVDLFY' A
#
# COMPACT_ATOMS: atom_id res chain seq x y z
N MET A 1 1.15 9.43 17.24
CA MET A 1 0.12 9.84 16.26
C MET A 1 -1.07 8.92 16.45
N ASP A 2 -2.28 9.45 16.30
CA ASP A 2 -3.50 8.63 16.29
C ASP A 2 -3.52 7.80 14.99
N PRO A 3 -3.47 6.46 15.05
CA PRO A 3 -3.50 5.63 13.85
C PRO A 3 -4.86 5.62 13.15
N LEU A 4 -5.90 6.20 13.76
CA LEU A 4 -7.23 6.34 13.16
C LEU A 4 -7.48 7.73 12.59
N CYS A 5 -6.43 8.54 12.37
CA CYS A 5 -6.55 9.93 11.92
C CYS A 5 -7.32 10.14 10.60
N TYR A 6 -7.38 9.13 9.72
CA TYR A 6 -8.16 9.17 8.48
C TYR A 6 -9.57 8.54 8.61
N SER A 7 -9.87 7.92 9.74
CA SER A 7 -11.16 7.26 9.98
C SER A 7 -12.29 8.30 10.04
N GLY A 8 -13.38 8.05 9.31
CA GLY A 8 -14.55 8.93 9.28
C GLY A 8 -14.42 10.14 8.37
N LEU A 9 -13.27 10.35 7.71
CA LEU A 9 -13.13 11.36 6.66
C LEU A 9 -13.92 10.98 5.40
N PRO A 10 -14.22 11.94 4.51
CA PRO A 10 -14.79 11.64 3.19
C PRO A 10 -13.95 10.61 2.42
N LEU A 11 -14.63 9.79 1.61
CA LEU A 11 -13.99 8.72 0.84
C LEU A 11 -12.82 9.21 -0.01
N GLU A 12 -12.96 10.35 -0.67
CA GLU A 12 -11.89 10.92 -1.51
C GLU A 12 -10.65 11.31 -0.71
N GLU A 13 -10.82 11.78 0.52
CA GLU A 13 -9.69 12.09 1.41
C GLU A 13 -8.98 10.82 1.89
N GLN A 14 -9.76 9.79 2.28
CA GLN A 14 -9.19 8.49 2.63
C GLN A 14 -8.46 7.85 1.45
N ARG A 15 -9.02 7.96 0.24
CA ARG A 15 -8.43 7.44 -0.99
C ARG A 15 -7.14 8.18 -1.34
N ALA A 16 -7.13 9.51 -1.24
CA ALA A 16 -5.93 10.31 -1.49
C ALA A 16 -4.81 9.96 -0.50
N ALA A 17 -5.13 9.84 0.79
CA ALA A 17 -4.19 9.41 1.82
C ALA A 17 -3.67 7.99 1.56
N PHE A 18 -4.55 7.05 1.22
CA PHE A 18 -4.17 5.69 0.87
C PHE A 18 -3.17 5.65 -0.29
N LEU A 19 -3.49 6.34 -1.40
CA LEU A 19 -2.61 6.38 -2.56
C LEU A 19 -1.26 7.05 -2.23
N ALA A 20 -1.27 8.13 -1.46
CA ALA A 20 -0.05 8.80 -1.03
C ALA A 20 0.85 7.87 -0.20
N ILE A 21 0.27 7.12 0.75
CA ILE A 21 1.01 6.18 1.59
C ILE A 21 1.56 5.03 0.74
N VAL A 22 0.72 4.39 -0.08
CA VAL A 22 1.12 3.25 -0.92
C VAL A 22 2.22 3.62 -1.90
N LEU A 23 2.12 4.79 -2.56
CA LEU A 23 3.14 5.24 -3.50
C LEU A 23 4.43 5.69 -2.81
N ALA A 24 4.36 6.12 -1.56
CA ALA A 24 5.55 6.51 -0.78
C ALA A 24 6.29 5.31 -0.18
N ASP A 25 5.63 4.16 0.00
CA ASP A 25 6.25 2.95 0.54
C ASP A 25 7.23 2.31 -0.47
N PRO A 26 8.53 2.17 -0.13
CA PRO A 26 9.52 1.59 -1.03
C PRO A 26 9.20 0.16 -1.49
N LEU A 27 8.73 -0.72 -0.60
CA LEU A 27 8.40 -2.10 -0.95
C LEU A 27 7.29 -2.15 -2.01
N LEU A 28 6.21 -1.39 -1.80
CA LEU A 28 5.11 -1.34 -2.76
C LEU A 28 5.49 -0.65 -4.07
N ARG A 29 6.31 0.41 -4.02
CA ARG A 29 6.83 1.07 -5.21
C ARG A 29 7.64 0.11 -6.08
N ASP A 30 8.54 -0.65 -5.48
CA ASP A 30 9.37 -1.62 -6.19
C ASP A 30 8.54 -2.78 -6.73
N ALA A 31 7.55 -3.26 -5.96
CA ALA A 31 6.63 -4.30 -6.41
C ALA A 31 5.78 -3.85 -7.60
N LEU A 32 5.23 -2.63 -7.57
CA LEU A 32 4.47 -2.06 -8.69
C LEU A 32 5.34 -1.85 -9.93
N ALA A 33 6.57 -1.39 -9.76
CA ALA A 33 7.53 -1.26 -10.86
C ALA A 33 7.86 -2.63 -11.46
N GLY A 34 8.11 -3.65 -10.63
CA GLY A 34 8.34 -5.02 -11.06
C GLY A 34 7.14 -5.61 -11.81
N ALA A 35 5.93 -5.51 -11.24
CA ALA A 35 4.70 -5.97 -11.86
C ALA A 35 4.47 -5.34 -13.25
N ARG A 36 4.77 -4.04 -13.39
CA ARG A 36 4.67 -3.34 -14.68
C ARG A 36 5.57 -3.95 -15.76
N THR A 37 6.71 -4.54 -15.40
CA THR A 37 7.61 -5.17 -16.38
C THR A 37 7.13 -6.53 -16.89
N LEU A 38 6.15 -7.14 -16.21
CA LEU A 38 5.60 -8.45 -16.61
C LEU A 38 4.61 -8.35 -17.79
N ASP A 39 4.17 -7.13 -18.14
CA ASP A 39 3.25 -6.84 -19.25
C ASP A 39 1.96 -7.70 -19.24
N LEU A 40 1.46 -8.01 -18.04
CA LEU A 40 0.22 -8.77 -17.86
C LEU A 40 -1.00 -7.87 -18.15
N PRO A 41 -2.09 -8.43 -18.70
CA PRO A 41 -3.36 -7.71 -18.77
C PRO A 41 -3.96 -7.53 -17.38
N ASP A 42 -4.51 -6.34 -17.09
CA ASP A 42 -5.36 -6.06 -15.93
C ASP A 42 -4.84 -6.50 -14.54
N TRP A 43 -3.52 -6.52 -14.35
CA TRP A 43 -2.93 -6.95 -13.08
C TRP A 43 -3.20 -5.97 -11.93
N LEU A 44 -3.24 -6.51 -10.71
CA LEU A 44 -3.44 -5.77 -9.48
C LEU A 44 -2.52 -6.28 -8.37
N VAL A 45 -1.83 -5.36 -7.68
CA VAL A 45 -1.27 -5.65 -6.35
C VAL A 45 -2.41 -5.57 -5.34
N VAL A 46 -2.57 -6.57 -4.48
CA VAL A 46 -3.76 -6.70 -3.63
C VAL A 46 -3.40 -7.02 -2.17
N SER A 47 -4.44 -6.98 -1.31
CA SER A 47 -4.46 -7.63 -0.01
C SER A 47 -3.40 -7.12 1.00
N GLY A 48 -2.71 -8.03 1.69
CA GLY A 48 -2.00 -7.82 2.94
C GLY A 48 -0.88 -6.79 2.84
N ALA A 49 -0.15 -6.75 1.73
CA ALA A 49 0.92 -5.78 1.54
C ALA A 49 0.40 -4.33 1.56
N LEU A 50 -0.80 -4.07 1.00
CA LEU A 50 -1.42 -2.75 1.00
C LEU A 50 -1.87 -2.34 2.40
N TYR A 51 -2.62 -3.20 3.10
CA TYR A 51 -3.13 -2.92 4.44
C TYR A 51 -1.99 -2.73 5.45
N ASN A 52 -1.00 -3.62 5.42
CA ASN A 52 0.12 -3.57 6.35
C ASN A 52 0.99 -2.34 6.11
N SER A 53 1.17 -1.91 4.86
CA SER A 53 1.93 -0.68 4.57
C SER A 53 1.23 0.56 5.11
N VAL A 54 -0.10 0.62 5.02
CA VAL A 54 -0.89 1.70 5.64
C VAL A 54 -0.72 1.69 7.17
N TRP A 55 -0.89 0.54 7.81
CA TRP A 55 -0.70 0.43 9.26
C TRP A 55 0.73 0.75 9.70
N ASN A 56 1.72 0.29 8.95
CA ASN A 56 3.13 0.57 9.23
C ASN A 56 3.41 2.06 9.15
N HIS A 57 2.91 2.75 8.11
CA HIS A 57 3.02 4.20 8.00
C HIS A 57 2.37 4.92 9.19
N LEU A 58 1.12 4.57 9.51
CA LEU A 58 0.34 5.22 10.59
C LEU A 58 0.92 4.96 11.99
N THR A 59 1.64 3.86 12.17
CA THR A 59 2.26 3.49 13.45
C THR A 59 3.76 3.75 13.50
N GLY A 60 4.35 4.35 12.47
CA GLY A 60 5.78 4.70 12.40
C GLY A 60 6.71 3.50 12.29
N LYS A 61 6.25 2.37 11.76
CA LYS A 61 7.07 1.19 11.47
C LYS A 61 7.79 1.36 10.12
N PRO A 62 8.98 0.75 9.95
CA PRO A 62 9.69 0.79 8.68
C PRO A 62 8.90 0.06 7.58
N SER A 63 9.18 0.41 6.32
CA SER A 63 8.64 -0.28 5.15
C SER A 63 8.92 -1.79 5.22
N GLY A 64 7.95 -2.60 4.80
CA GLY A 64 8.04 -4.07 4.84
C GLY A 64 7.92 -4.71 6.21
N TYR A 65 7.75 -3.95 7.31
CA TYR A 65 7.61 -4.54 8.64
C TYR A 65 6.43 -5.51 8.71
N GLY A 66 6.71 -6.77 9.00
CA GLY A 66 5.70 -7.82 9.10
C GLY A 66 5.06 -8.25 7.76
N ILE A 67 5.51 -7.72 6.63
CA ILE A 67 5.08 -8.14 5.30
C ILE A 67 6.00 -9.27 4.83
N ARG A 68 5.42 -10.42 4.49
CA ARG A 68 6.18 -11.60 4.03
C ARG A 68 6.19 -11.74 2.51
N ASP A 69 5.17 -11.21 1.88
CA ASP A 69 4.83 -11.43 0.48
C ASP A 69 3.98 -10.26 -0.06
N VAL A 70 4.02 -10.11 -1.39
CA VAL A 70 3.18 -9.18 -2.13
C VAL A 70 2.37 -9.98 -3.14
N ASP A 71 1.05 -9.95 -2.98
CA ASP A 71 0.12 -10.65 -3.86
C ASP A 71 -0.08 -9.87 -5.16
N LEU A 72 0.16 -10.54 -6.29
CA LEU A 72 -0.15 -10.03 -7.64
C LEU A 72 -1.25 -10.90 -8.27
N PHE A 73 -2.38 -10.28 -8.59
CA PHE A 73 -3.51 -10.92 -9.29
C PHE A 73 -3.50 -10.49 -10.76
N TYR A 74 -3.85 -11.39 -11.68
CA TYR A 74 -3.95 -11.13 -13.13
C TYR A 74 -4.93 -12.11 -13.79
#